data_AF-A0A1E5JWA4-F1
#
_entry.id   AF-A0A1E5JWA4-F1
#
_cell.length_a   1.000
_cell.length_b   1.000
_cell.length_c   1.000
_cell.angle_alpha   90.00
_cell.angle_beta   90.00
_cell.angle_gamma   90.00
#
_symmetry.space_group_name_H-M   'P 1'
#
loop_
_entity.id
_entity.type
_entity.pdbx_description
1 polymer ?
#
loop_
_entity_poly.entity_id
_entity_poly.type
_entity_poly.pdbx_seq_one_letter_code
_entity_poly.pdbx_strand_id
1 'polypeptide(L)' 'MNEHPLPKFYDAGIKISISSDDPPFMCTTLGREYQRVQKSYNYSDETMNNITHMALEAAFVDEKTKTELLARI' A
#
# COMPACT_ATOMS: atom_id res chain seq x y z
N MET A 1 -0.12 -8.46 -15.27
CA MET A 1 0.43 -8.05 -13.95
C MET A 1 1.77 -8.71 -13.60
N ASN A 2 2.17 -9.81 -14.25
CA ASN A 2 3.46 -10.49 -14.00
C ASN A 2 4.73 -9.67 -14.30
N GLU A 3 4.60 -8.48 -14.90
CA GLU A 3 5.73 -7.58 -15.19
C GLU A 3 5.81 -6.37 -14.27
N HIS A 4 4.80 -6.15 -13.42
CA HIS A 4 4.80 -4.98 -12.55
C HIS A 4 5.91 -5.11 -11.50
N PRO A 5 6.68 -4.05 -11.21
CA PRO A 5 7.87 -4.15 -10.36
C PRO A 5 7.58 -4.29 -8.86
N LEU A 6 6.33 -4.08 -8.43
CA LEU A 6 5.93 -4.10 -7.02
C LEU A 6 6.44 -5.31 -6.25
N PRO A 7 6.29 -6.58 -6.70
CA PRO A 7 6.82 -7.73 -5.98
C PRO A 7 8.34 -7.67 -5.84
N LYS A 8 9.06 -7.25 -6.88
CA LYS A 8 10.53 -7.12 -6.84
C LYS A 8 10.99 -6.08 -5.83
N PHE A 9 10.26 -4.98 -5.70
CA PHE A 9 10.56 -3.95 -4.68
C PHE A 9 10.28 -4.46 -3.28
N TYR A 10 9.16 -5.15 -3.09
CA TYR A 10 8.80 -5.74 -1.80
C TYR A 10 9.84 -6.79 -1.36
N ASP A 11 10.19 -7.72 -2.24
CA ASP A 11 11.19 -8.78 -1.98
C ASP A 11 12.60 -8.22 -1.72
N ALA A 12 12.91 -7.06 -2.30
CA ALA A 12 14.17 -6.35 -2.06
C ALA A 12 14.18 -5.53 -0.76
N GLY A 13 13.08 -5.53 0.02
CA GLY A 13 12.96 -4.75 1.25
C GLY A 13 12.81 -3.24 1.03
N ILE A 14 12.45 -2.81 -0.18
CA ILE A 14 12.20 -1.40 -0.48
C ILE A 14 10.84 -1.01 0.10
N LYS A 15 10.77 0.11 0.82
CA LYS A 15 9.50 0.64 1.32
C LYS A 15 8.60 1.04 0.15
N ILE A 16 7.38 0.52 0.15
CA ILE A 16 6.38 0.78 -0.90
C ILE A 16 5.07 1.29 -0.31
N SER A 17 4.30 1.98 -1.13
CA SER A 17 2.92 2.38 -0.85
C SER A 17 2.03 2.09 -2.05
N ILE A 18 0.73 1.95 -1.83
CA ILE A 18 -0.29 1.78 -2.88
C ILE A 18 -1.12 3.05 -2.93
N SER A 19 -1.26 3.63 -4.12
CA SER A 19 -1.99 4.87 -4.38
C SER A 19 -2.87 4.71 -5.62
N SER A 20 -3.92 5.52 -5.73
CA SER A 20 -4.81 5.54 -6.90
C SER A 20 -4.34 6.45 -8.04
N ASP A 21 -3.33 7.27 -7.78
CA ASP A 21 -2.88 8.35 -8.67
C ASP A 21 -4.06 9.29 -9.02
N ASP A 22 -4.60 9.21 -10.24
CA ASP A 22 -5.75 9.98 -10.73
C ASP A 22 -7.04 9.13 -10.84
N PRO A 23 -7.77 8.87 -9.74
CA PRO A 23 -8.93 7.97 -9.74
C PRO A 23 -10.01 8.26 -10.79
N PRO A 24 -10.38 9.53 -11.11
CA PRO A 24 -11.35 9.83 -12.16
C PRO A 24 -10.89 9.42 -13.57
N PHE A 25 -9.60 9.51 -13.86
CA PHE A 25 -9.01 9.13 -15.16
C PHE A 25 -8.77 7.62 -15.26
N MET A 26 -8.44 6.98 -14.15
CA MET A 26 -8.15 5.55 -14.08
C MET A 26 -9.39 4.68 -13.81
N CYS A 27 -10.56 5.31 -13.60
CA CYS A 27 -11.82 4.66 -13.24
C CYS A 27 -11.64 3.69 -12.05
N THR A 28 -10.91 4.12 -11.03
CA THR A 28 -10.55 3.30 -9.86
C THR A 28 -10.81 4.01 -8.53
N THR A 29 -10.65 3.27 -7.44
CA THR A 29 -10.62 3.79 -6.06
C THR A 29 -9.41 3.20 -5.35
N LEU A 30 -8.95 3.84 -4.27
CA LEU A 30 -7.83 3.31 -3.49
C LEU A 30 -8.10 1.86 -3.01
N GLY A 31 -9.31 1.60 -2.49
CA GLY A 31 -9.69 0.25 -2.06
C GLY A 31 -9.67 -0.77 -3.20
N ARG A 32 -10.01 -0.36 -4.43
CA ARG A 32 -9.92 -1.23 -5.61
C ARG A 32 -8.47 -1.55 -5.97
N GLU A 33 -7.55 -0.59 -5.83
CA GLU A 33 -6.12 -0.85 -6.05
C GLU A 33 -5.55 -1.81 -5.02
N TYR A 34 -5.91 -1.68 -3.74
CA TYR A 34 -5.55 -2.65 -2.71
C TYR A 34 -6.04 -4.07 -3.05
N GLN A 35 -7.32 -4.21 -3.42
CA GLN A 35 -7.89 -5.49 -3.82
C GLN A 35 -7.19 -6.08 -5.06
N ARG A 36 -6.80 -5.23 -6.02
CA ARG A 36 -6.08 -5.67 -7.23
C ARG A 36 -4.71 -6.20 -6.89
N VAL A 37 -3.93 -5.48 -6.08
CA VAL A 37 -2.60 -5.92 -5.64
C VAL A 37 -2.70 -7.23 -4.87
N GLN A 38 -3.60 -7.30 -3.88
CA GLN A 38 -3.79 -8.48 -3.05
C GLN A 38 -4.13 -9.72 -3.89
N LYS A 39 -5.12 -9.62 -4.79
CA LYS A 39 -5.54 -10.73 -5.65
C LYS A 39 -4.48 -11.12 -6.68
N SER A 40 -3.74 -10.16 -7.21
CA SER A 40 -2.82 -10.42 -8.32
C SER A 40 -1.52 -11.09 -7.90
N TYR A 41 -1.07 -10.83 -6.67
CA TYR A 41 0.13 -11.45 -6.11
C TYR A 41 -0.16 -12.46 -4.99
N ASN A 42 -1.44 -12.73 -4.73
CA ASN A 42 -1.90 -13.63 -3.68
C ASN A 42 -1.32 -13.28 -2.30
N TYR A 43 -1.25 -11.98 -2.01
CA TYR A 43 -0.74 -11.46 -0.75
C TYR A 43 -1.75 -11.66 0.38
N SER A 44 -1.26 -11.98 1.57
CA SER A 44 -2.09 -12.08 2.77
C SER A 44 -2.53 -10.69 3.25
N ASP A 45 -3.55 -10.65 4.11
CA ASP A 45 -3.94 -9.40 4.78
C ASP A 45 -2.76 -8.81 5.58
N GLU A 46 -1.93 -9.64 6.19
CA GLU A 46 -0.71 -9.22 6.90
C GLU A 46 0.27 -8.50 5.96
N THR A 47 0.53 -9.05 4.77
CA THR A 47 1.38 -8.39 3.77
C THR A 47 0.79 -7.03 3.35
N MET A 48 -0.52 -6.96 3.14
CA MET A 48 -1.20 -5.71 2.77
C MET A 48 -1.16 -4.67 3.90
N ASN A 49 -1.30 -5.10 5.15
CA ASN A 49 -1.17 -4.25 6.33
C ASN A 49 0.25 -3.74 6.49
N ASN A 50 1.27 -4.57 6.25
CA ASN A 50 2.67 -4.14 6.25
C ASN A 50 2.95 -3.06 5.19
N ILE A 51 2.36 -3.17 4.00
CA ILE A 51 2.44 -2.12 2.97
C ILE A 51 1.80 -0.81 3.45
N THR A 52 0.65 -0.90 4.13
CA THR A 52 -0.02 0.26 4.70
C THR A 52 0.80 0.89 5.83
N HIS A 53 1.41 0.07 6.68
CA HIS A 53 2.32 0.51 7.73
C HIS A 53 3.52 1.28 7.15
N MET A 54 4.17 0.76 6.10
CA MET A 54 5.26 1.47 5.41
C MET A 54 4.84 2.84 4.88
N ALA A 55 3.61 2.95 4.34
CA ALA A 55 3.07 4.23 3.87
C ALA A 55 2.82 5.22 5.02
N LEU A 56 2.29 4.76 6.15
CA LEU A 56 2.06 5.60 7.33
C LEU A 56 3.37 6.08 7.99
N GLU A 57 4.39 5.22 8.06
CA GLU A 57 5.70 5.63 8.55
C GLU A 57 6.30 6.80 7.74
N ALA A 58 6.09 6.77 6.43
CA ALA A 58 6.56 7.78 5.49
C ALA A 58 5.63 8.99 5.34
N ALA A 59 4.46 9.00 5.99
CA ALA A 59 3.49 10.07 5.87
C ALA A 59 3.98 11.38 6.50
N PHE A 60 3.73 12.50 5.81
CA PHE A 60 4.02 13.84 6.31
C PHE A 60 2.91 14.35 7.23
N VAL A 61 2.81 13.72 8.40
CA VAL A 61 1.92 14.09 9.49
C VAL A 61 2.71 14.22 10.79
N ASP A 62 2.13 14.84 11.81
CA ASP A 62 2.76 14.88 13.12
C ASP A 62 2.83 13.49 13.78
N GLU A 63 3.74 13.33 14.73
CA GLU A 63 4.01 12.04 15.38
C GLU A 63 2.82 11.49 16.17
N LYS A 64 1.96 12.37 16.72
CA LYS A 64 0.75 11.93 17.41
C LYS A 64 -0.22 11.32 16.40
N THR A 65 -0.51 12.02 15.30
CA THR A 65 -1.36 11.51 14.23
C THR A 65 -0.82 10.20 13.64
N LYS A 66 0.49 10.11 13.39
CA LYS A 66 1.15 8.90 12.90
C LYS A 66 0.94 7.71 13.84
N THR A 67 1.19 7.90 15.13
CA THR A 67 1.04 6.86 16.16
C THR A 67 -0.41 6.38 16.26
N GLU A 68 -1.38 7.30 16.24
CA GLU A 68 -2.80 6.96 16.30
C GLU A 68 -3.27 6.15 15.10
N LEU A 69 -2.74 6.43 13.90
CA LEU A 69 -3.07 5.68 12.68
C LEU A 69 -2.40 4.30 12.66
N LEU A 70 -1.14 4.20 13.08
CA LEU A 70 -0.41 2.93 13.15
C LEU A 70 -1.07 1.94 14.12
N ALA A 71 -1.66 2.42 15.21
CA ALA A 71 -2.37 1.58 16.19
C ALA A 71 -3.71 1.01 15.68
N ARG A 72 -4.19 1.41 14.50
CA ARG A 72 -5.48 0.98 13.91
C ARG A 72 -5.31 -0.04 12.78
N ILE A 73 -4.07 -0.35 12.40
CA ILE A 73 -3.72 -1.37 11.41
C ILE A 73 -3.50 -2.70 12.12
#